data_AF-A0A5D4NS15-F1
#
_entry.id   AF-A0A5D4NS15-F1
#
_cell.length_a   1.000
_cell.length_b   1.000
_cell.length_c   1.000
_cell.angle_alpha   90.00
_cell.angle_beta   90.00
_cell.angle_gamma   90.00
#
_symmetry.space_group_name_H-M   'P 1'
#
loop_
_entity.id
_entity.type
_entity.pdbx_description
1 polymer ?
#
loop_
_entity_poly.entity_id
_entity_poly.type
_entity_poly.pdbx_seq_one_letter_code
_entity_poly.pdbx_strand_id
1 'polypeptide(L)'
;MNFLLFILSIFVLLFALRKVSMIKYSKRHSVFKDVQQNAKSLLWGVLVISAIIFIPYQIWVLTGEPQTFGAVYIIGGTALLTIALSFIFYYKSAVKYN
;
A
#
# COMPACT_ATOMS: atom_id res chain seq x y z
N MET A 1 3.93 -17.69 12.22
CA MET A 1 3.94 -17.51 10.75
C MET A 1 3.20 -16.24 10.32
N ASN A 2 1.97 -16.02 10.81
CA ASN A 2 1.15 -14.83 10.49
C ASN A 2 1.82 -13.49 10.86
N PHE A 3 2.54 -13.43 11.97
CA PHE A 3 3.27 -12.21 12.37
C PHE A 3 4.37 -11.81 11.38
N LEU A 4 5.05 -12.78 10.77
CA LEU A 4 6.12 -12.54 9.80
C LEU A 4 5.53 -12.04 8.47
N LEU A 5 4.41 -12.62 8.03
CA LEU A 5 3.65 -12.16 6.86
C LEU A 5 3.09 -10.75 7.07
N PHE A 6 2.61 -10.43 8.27
CA PHE A 6 2.16 -9.09 8.64
C PHE A 6 3.29 -8.07 8.51
N ILE A 7 4.44 -8.32 9.14
CA ILE A 7 5.62 -7.45 9.03
C ILE A 7 6.05 -7.28 7.57
N LEU A 8 6.11 -8.39 6.82
CA LEU A 8 6.47 -8.37 5.41
C LEU A 8 5.50 -7.50 4.59
N SER A 9 4.19 -7.60 4.84
CA SER A 9 3.18 -6.81 4.14
C SER A 9 3.32 -5.31 4.39
N ILE A 10 3.74 -4.90 5.60
CA ILE A 10 4.07 -3.51 5.91
C ILE A 10 5.28 -3.05 5.09
N PHE A 11 6.35 -3.85 5.05
CA PHE A 11 7.53 -3.52 4.25
C PHE A 11 7.20 -3.42 2.76
N VAL A 12 6.40 -4.34 2.23
CA VAL A 12 5.93 -4.31 0.84
C VAL A 12 5.12 -3.05 0.57
N LEU A 13 4.19 -2.69 1.45
CA LEU A 13 3.39 -1.47 1.32
C LEU A 13 4.27 -0.21 1.29
N LEU A 14 5.17 -0.06 2.27
CA LEU A 14 6.07 1.09 2.35
C LEU A 14 7.00 1.17 1.14
N PHE A 15 7.53 0.04 0.69
CA PHE A 15 8.39 -0.03 -0.48
C PHE A 15 7.63 0.33 -1.76
N ALA A 16 6.44 -0.22 -1.96
CA ALA A 16 5.60 0.06 -3.11
C ALA A 16 5.19 1.54 -3.14
N LEU A 17 4.71 2.11 -2.02
CA LEU A 17 4.37 3.54 -1.91
C LEU A 17 5.56 4.44 -2.25
N ARG A 18 6.76 4.08 -1.76
CA ARG A 18 7.99 4.81 -2.09
C ARG A 18 8.27 4.74 -3.59
N LYS A 19 8.16 3.58 -4.22
CA LYS A 19 8.38 3.41 -5.65
C LYS A 19 7.38 4.22 -6.48
N VAL A 20 6.09 4.20 -6.13
CA VAL A 20 5.07 5.04 -6.79
C VAL A 20 5.44 6.52 -6.66
N SER A 21 5.80 6.98 -5.46
CA SER A 21 6.14 8.41 -5.22
C SER A 21 7.36 8.91 -6.01
N MET A 22 8.24 8.00 -6.46
CA MET A 22 9.43 8.33 -7.25
C MET A 22 9.15 8.39 -8.76
N ILE A 23 7.97 7.96 -9.22
CA ILE A 23 7.61 8.00 -10.64
C ILE A 23 7.34 9.46 -11.03
N LYS A 24 8.34 10.08 -11.66
CA LYS A 24 8.20 11.40 -12.28
C LYS A 24 7.70 11.24 -13.71
N TYR A 25 6.48 11.71 -13.98
CA TYR A 25 5.98 11.83 -15.34
C TYR A 25 6.77 12.93 -16.06
N SER A 26 7.51 12.56 -17.10
CA SER A 26 8.30 13.53 -17.86
C SER A 26 7.40 14.31 -18.81
N LYS A 27 7.60 15.64 -18.92
CA LYS A 27 6.91 16.46 -19.92
C LYS A 27 7.40 16.22 -21.36
N ARG A 28 8.47 15.45 -21.57
CA ARG A 28 8.98 15.13 -22.90
C ARG A 28 8.22 13.93 -23.48
N HIS A 29 7.31 14.23 -24.38
CA HIS A 29 6.45 13.27 -25.07
C HIS A 29 7.25 12.26 -25.90
N SER A 30 7.42 11.07 -25.34
CA SER A 30 7.77 9.87 -26.09
C SER A 30 6.75 8.82 -25.69
N VAL A 31 5.89 8.44 -26.63
CA VAL A 31 4.78 7.49 -26.39
C VAL A 31 5.27 6.22 -25.68
N PHE A 32 6.44 5.71 -26.08
CA PHE A 32 7.06 4.53 -25.45
C PHE A 32 7.44 4.75 -23.99
N LYS A 33 7.98 5.93 -23.64
CA LYS A 33 8.34 6.26 -22.26
C LYS A 33 7.11 6.45 -21.38
N ASP A 34 6.07 7.07 -21.92
CA ASP A 34 4.81 7.29 -21.21
C ASP A 34 4.13 5.95 -20.89
N VAL A 35 4.04 5.04 -21.88
CA VAL A 35 3.51 3.69 -21.67
C VAL A 35 4.30 2.92 -20.62
N GLN A 36 5.65 2.98 -20.67
CA GLN A 36 6.50 2.29 -19.69
C GLN A 36 6.33 2.85 -18.27
N GLN A 37 6.21 4.18 -18.12
CA GLN A 37 5.97 4.81 -16.83
C GLN A 37 4.60 4.45 -16.27
N ASN A 38 3.58 4.47 -17.12
CA ASN A 38 2.22 4.13 -16.72
C ASN A 38 2.11 2.66 -16.30
N ALA A 39 2.73 1.74 -17.04
CA ALA A 39 2.79 0.32 -16.68
C ALA A 39 3.50 0.10 -15.33
N LYS A 40 4.62 0.80 -15.07
CA LYS A 40 5.31 0.72 -13.77
C LYS A 40 4.44 1.26 -12.64
N SER A 41 3.77 2.39 -12.85
CA SER A 41 2.85 2.98 -11.88
C SER A 41 1.73 2.00 -11.52
N LEU A 42 1.14 1.37 -12.53
CA LEU A 42 0.05 0.42 -12.37
C LEU A 42 0.49 -0.83 -11.60
N LEU A 43 1.66 -1.40 -11.95
CA LEU A 43 2.22 -2.56 -11.23
C LEU A 43 2.44 -2.26 -9.75
N TRP A 44 3.00 -1.10 -9.40
CA TRP A 44 3.17 -0.72 -8.00
C TRP A 44 1.84 -0.39 -7.32
N GLY A 45 0.89 0.20 -8.05
CA GLY A 45 -0.47 0.47 -7.56
C GLY A 45 -1.21 -0.81 -7.15
N VAL A 46 -1.11 -1.87 -7.95
CA VAL A 46 -1.69 -3.19 -7.63
C VAL A 46 -1.08 -3.75 -6.34
N LEU A 47 0.24 -3.63 -6.16
CA LEU A 47 0.92 -4.06 -4.93
C LEU A 47 0.45 -3.26 -3.71
N VAL A 48 0.26 -1.95 -3.86
CA VAL A 48 -0.27 -1.09 -2.78
C VAL A 48 -1.68 -1.54 -2.37
N ILE A 49 -2.60 -1.70 -3.33
CA ILE A 49 -3.98 -2.11 -3.05
C ILE A 49 -4.01 -3.49 -2.39
N SER A 50 -3.21 -4.43 -2.91
CA SER A 50 -3.12 -5.79 -2.36
C SER A 50 -2.65 -5.77 -0.91
N ALA A 51 -1.63 -4.97 -0.58
CA ALA A 51 -1.14 -4.85 0.79
C ALA A 51 -2.13 -4.15 1.73
N ILE A 52 -2.85 -3.12 1.25
CA ILE A 52 -3.90 -2.43 2.03
C ILE A 52 -5.02 -3.38 2.43
N ILE A 53 -5.39 -4.34 1.57
CA ILE A 53 -6.42 -5.35 1.87
C ILE A 53 -5.86 -6.46 2.77
N PHE A 54 -4.61 -6.89 2.51
CA PHE A 54 -4.00 -8.01 3.21
C PHE A 54 -3.64 -7.69 4.67
N ILE A 55 -3.24 -6.45 4.98
CA ILE A 55 -2.85 -6.02 6.33
C ILE A 55 -4.02 -6.17 7.34
N PRO A 56 -5.23 -5.63 7.09
CA PRO A 56 -6.39 -5.83 7.95
C PRO A 56 -6.76 -7.30 8.15
N TYR A 57 -6.66 -8.10 7.09
CA TYR A 57 -6.89 -9.55 7.18
C TYR A 57 -5.88 -10.23 8.12
N GLN A 58 -4.59 -9.91 7.98
CA GLN A 58 -3.56 -10.45 8.87
C GLN A 58 -3.79 -10.03 10.32
N ILE A 59 -4.21 -8.78 10.58
CA ILE A 59 -4.52 -8.36 11.95
C ILE A 59 -5.74 -9.12 12.49
N TRP A 60 -6.80 -9.30 11.70
CA TRP A 60 -7.96 -10.09 12.12
C TRP A 60 -7.58 -11.52 12.52
N VAL A 61 -6.71 -12.17 11.74
CA VAL A 61 -6.15 -13.49 12.05
C VAL A 61 -5.31 -13.45 13.33
N LEU A 62 -4.46 -12.43 13.51
CA LEU A 62 -3.62 -12.27 14.70
C LEU A 62 -4.42 -12.03 15.98
N THR A 63 -5.60 -11.42 15.87
CA THR A 63 -6.52 -11.18 16.99
C THR A 63 -7.40 -12.39 17.34
N GLY A 64 -7.20 -13.54 16.70
CA GLY A 64 -7.96 -14.76 16.96
C GLY A 64 -9.31 -14.85 16.22
N GLU A 65 -9.44 -14.15 15.08
CA GLU A 65 -10.57 -14.28 14.15
C GLU A 65 -11.97 -14.13 14.80
N PRO A 66 -12.24 -13.05 15.55
CA PRO A 66 -13.57 -12.84 16.13
C PRO A 66 -14.62 -12.83 15.02
N GLN A 67 -15.74 -13.54 15.21
CA GLN A 67 -16.75 -13.75 14.15
C GLN A 67 -17.90 -12.73 14.14
N THR A 68 -18.01 -11.89 15.17
CA THR A 68 -19.11 -10.92 15.34
C THR A 68 -18.65 -9.50 14.98
N PHE A 69 -19.28 -8.47 15.56
CA PHE A 69 -18.86 -7.07 15.38
C PHE A 69 -17.37 -6.81 15.68
N GLY A 70 -16.73 -7.67 16.48
CA GLY A 70 -15.27 -7.64 16.67
C GLY A 70 -14.50 -7.71 15.34
N ALA A 71 -14.93 -8.52 14.37
CA ALA A 71 -14.33 -8.59 13.04
C ALA A 71 -14.39 -7.23 12.33
N VAL A 72 -15.56 -6.60 12.37
CA VAL A 72 -15.85 -5.33 11.69
C VAL A 72 -15.00 -4.22 12.28
N TYR A 73 -14.90 -4.13 13.62
CA TYR A 73 -14.08 -3.11 14.27
C TYR A 73 -12.59 -3.30 13.99
N ILE A 74 -12.11 -4.53 14.00
CA ILE A 74 -10.69 -4.83 13.77
C ILE A 74 -10.33 -4.61 12.30
N ILE A 75 -11.03 -5.24 11.36
CA ILE A 75 -10.76 -5.08 9.93
C ILE A 75 -11.00 -3.63 9.50
N GLY A 76 -12.13 -3.04 9.87
CA GLY A 76 -12.47 -1.67 9.51
C GLY A 76 -11.51 -0.64 10.10
N GLY A 77 -11.24 -0.74 11.40
CA GLY A 77 -10.31 0.17 12.09
C GLY A 77 -8.89 0.08 11.54
N THR A 78 -8.41 -1.13 11.30
CA THR A 78 -7.07 -1.35 10.75
C THR A 78 -6.97 -0.93 9.29
N ALA A 79 -8.02 -1.13 8.48
CA ALA A 79 -8.07 -0.64 7.11
C ALA A 79 -7.99 0.89 7.05
N LEU A 80 -8.82 1.58 7.84
CA LEU A 80 -8.81 3.04 7.92
C LEU A 80 -7.44 3.58 8.36
N LEU A 81 -6.85 2.99 9.39
CA LEU A 81 -5.51 3.35 9.86
C LEU A 81 -4.45 3.12 8.77
N THR A 82 -4.49 1.97 8.10
CA THR A 82 -3.55 1.61 7.03
C THR A 82 -3.65 2.59 5.86
N ILE A 83 -4.87 2.94 5.45
CA ILE A 83 -5.12 3.93 4.39
C ILE A 83 -4.59 5.30 4.80
N ALA A 84 -4.93 5.80 5.99
CA ALA A 84 -4.49 7.10 6.48
C ALA A 84 -2.95 7.20 6.53
N LEU A 85 -2.28 6.19 7.10
CA LEU A 85 -0.82 6.12 7.16
C LEU A 85 -0.19 6.00 5.77
N SER A 86 -0.82 5.28 4.85
CA SER A 86 -0.35 5.16 3.46
C SER A 86 -0.36 6.51 2.76
N PHE A 87 -1.42 7.30 2.90
CA PHE A 87 -1.50 8.65 2.32
C PHE A 87 -0.44 9.58 2.93
N ILE A 88 -0.29 9.58 4.26
CA ILE A 88 0.73 10.38 4.96
C ILE A 88 2.13 10.01 4.46
N PHE A 89 2.45 8.72 4.39
CA PHE A 89 3.75 8.24 3.94
C PHE A 89 4.01 8.54 2.47
N TYR A 90 3.00 8.36 1.61
CA TYR A 90 3.07 8.70 0.20
C TYR A 90 3.35 10.19 0.02
N TYR A 91 2.60 11.07 0.68
CA TYR A 91 2.79 12.52 0.58
C TYR A 91 4.19 12.94 1.03
N LYS A 92 4.64 12.45 2.20
CA LYS A 92 5.99 12.73 2.70
C LYS A 92 7.08 12.24 1.75
N SER A 93 6.89 11.07 1.14
CA SER A 93 7.83 10.52 0.16
C SER A 93 7.82 11.33 -1.14
N ALA A 94 6.63 11.67 -1.65
CA ALA A 94 6.47 12.48 -2.85
C ALA A 94 7.14 13.85 -2.69
N VAL A 95 6.95 14.55 -1.57
CA VAL A 95 7.61 15.84 -1.28
C VAL A 95 9.13 15.71 -1.21
N LYS A 96 9.65 14.58 -0.71
CA LYS A 96 11.10 14.35 -0.62
C LYS A 96 11.75 14.06 -1.99
N TYR A 97 11.02 13.42 -2.89
CA TYR A 97 11.59 12.95 -4.17
C TYR A 97 11.20 13.79 -5.37
N ASN A 98 10.14 14.60 -5.29
CA ASN A 98 9.81 15.59 -6.33
C ASN A 98 10.68 16.84 -6.20
#